data_AF-A0A3D0VKR2-F1
#
_entry.id   AF-A0A3D0VKR2-F1
#
_cell.length_a   1.000
_cell.length_b   1.000
_cell.length_c   1.000
_cell.angle_alpha   90.00
_cell.angle_beta   90.00
_cell.angle_gamma   90.00
#
_symmetry.space_group_name_H-M   'P 1'
#
loop_
_entity.id
_entity.type
_entity.pdbx_description
1 polymer ?
#
loop_
_entity_poly.entity_id
_entity_poly.type
_entity_poly.pdbx_seq_one_letter_code
_entity_poly.pdbx_strand_id
1 'polypeptide(L)'
;MKLFMFFVAAFATMSSLNLNAQNTYKISLAGQTTDTISRQEIAANPVVAVIGVSQSVELFEVESFEFTYMNSDGDLITIATKSNRLNDGMLSALKNASLKKIYLENVLFTLNGETRPAASARFFLKD
;
A
#
# COMPACT_ATOMS: atom_id res chain seq x y z
N MET A 1 65.05 -17.02 -3.19
CA MET A 1 64.13 -15.88 -2.92
C MET A 1 62.77 -16.46 -2.58
N LYS A 2 62.26 -16.22 -1.36
CA LYS A 2 60.97 -16.75 -0.89
C LYS A 2 59.85 -15.79 -1.32
N LEU A 3 58.91 -16.28 -2.12
CA LEU A 3 57.74 -15.54 -2.60
C LEU A 3 56.64 -15.65 -1.54
N PHE A 4 56.31 -14.54 -0.86
CA PHE A 4 55.15 -14.47 0.03
C PHE A 4 53.89 -14.27 -0.82
N MET A 5 53.05 -15.29 -0.84
CA MET A 5 51.73 -15.28 -1.47
C MET A 5 50.74 -14.61 -0.50
N PHE A 6 50.29 -13.40 -0.80
CA PHE A 6 49.20 -12.76 -0.08
C PHE A 6 47.86 -13.26 -0.66
N PHE A 7 47.18 -14.12 0.09
CA PHE A 7 45.76 -14.39 -0.13
C PHE A 7 44.95 -13.22 0.41
N VAL A 8 44.44 -12.36 -0.48
CA VAL A 8 43.33 -11.46 -0.14
C VAL A 8 42.05 -12.25 -0.34
N ALA A 9 41.52 -12.82 0.74
CA ALA A 9 40.15 -13.29 0.77
C ALA A 9 39.23 -12.07 0.65
N ALA A 10 38.76 -11.78 -0.56
CA ALA A 10 37.67 -10.86 -0.76
C ALA A 10 36.43 -11.46 -0.10
N PHE A 11 36.06 -10.94 1.07
CA PHE A 11 34.74 -11.12 1.64
C PHE A 11 33.74 -10.51 0.67
N ALA A 12 33.22 -11.30 -0.26
CA ALA A 12 31.93 -11.02 -0.84
C ALA A 12 30.91 -11.28 0.26
N THR A 13 30.68 -10.27 1.11
CA THR A 13 29.44 -10.19 1.86
C THR A 13 28.33 -10.20 0.81
N MET A 14 27.75 -11.38 0.58
CA MET A 14 26.37 -11.49 0.15
C MET A 14 25.55 -10.81 1.24
N SER A 15 25.49 -9.49 1.15
CA SER A 15 24.39 -8.71 1.69
C SER A 15 23.18 -9.28 0.98
N SER A 16 22.57 -10.32 1.56
CA SER A 16 21.17 -10.59 1.36
C SER A 16 20.47 -9.32 1.84
N LEU A 17 20.34 -8.38 0.92
CA LEU A 17 19.41 -7.28 1.01
C LEU A 17 18.07 -7.99 1.13
N ASN A 18 17.69 -8.25 2.37
CA ASN A 18 16.32 -8.48 2.77
C ASN A 18 15.59 -7.18 2.45
N LEU A 19 15.32 -6.98 1.15
CA LEU A 19 14.32 -6.09 0.62
C LEU A 19 13.00 -6.66 1.12
N ASN A 20 12.73 -6.42 2.41
CA ASN A 20 11.41 -6.57 2.99
C ASN A 20 10.45 -5.93 1.99
N ALA A 21 9.43 -6.67 1.56
CA ALA A 21 8.42 -6.20 0.60
C ALA A 21 7.79 -4.84 1.00
N GLN A 22 7.94 -4.43 2.26
CA GLN A 22 7.63 -3.10 2.79
C GLN A 22 8.35 -1.92 2.12
N ASN A 23 9.51 -2.12 1.49
CA ASN A 23 10.30 -1.05 0.88
C ASN A 23 10.16 -0.93 -0.64
N THR A 24 9.38 -1.80 -1.29
CA THR A 24 9.29 -1.86 -2.75
C THR A 24 8.01 -1.25 -3.29
N TYR A 25 6.92 -1.27 -2.53
CA TYR A 25 5.60 -0.83 -2.98
C TYR A 25 4.87 0.03 -1.96
N LYS A 26 3.96 0.89 -2.43
CA LYS A 26 3.07 1.71 -1.61
C LYS A 26 1.64 1.63 -2.12
N ILE A 27 0.68 1.62 -1.20
CA ILE A 27 -0.72 1.81 -1.55
C ILE A 27 -0.97 3.30 -1.77
N SER A 28 -1.68 3.61 -2.85
CA SER A 28 -2.18 4.93 -3.22
C SER A 28 -3.71 4.89 -3.18
N LEU A 29 -4.30 5.97 -2.70
CA LEU A 29 -5.75 6.19 -2.74
C LEU A 29 -6.00 7.51 -3.48
N ALA A 30 -6.90 7.49 -4.47
CA ALA A 30 -7.19 8.64 -5.33
C ALA A 30 -5.96 9.25 -6.01
N GLY A 31 -4.95 8.43 -6.29
CA GLY A 31 -3.67 8.87 -6.86
C GLY A 31 -2.71 9.51 -5.85
N GLN A 32 -3.08 9.56 -4.57
CA GLN A 32 -2.25 10.10 -3.50
C GLN A 32 -1.60 8.97 -2.68
N THR A 33 -0.30 9.09 -2.44
CA THR A 33 0.47 8.19 -1.57
C THR A 33 0.73 8.80 -0.21
N THR A 34 0.19 9.98 0.05
CA THR A 34 0.30 10.68 1.31
C THR A 34 -0.71 10.14 2.31
N ASP A 35 -0.32 10.12 3.58
CA ASP A 35 -1.19 9.68 4.68
C ASP A 35 -2.42 10.59 4.86
N THR A 36 -2.45 11.81 4.32
CA THR A 36 -3.59 12.73 4.46
C THR A 36 -4.21 12.99 3.09
N ILE A 37 -5.52 12.81 2.97
CA ILE A 37 -6.27 12.94 1.73
C ILE A 37 -7.65 13.57 1.97
N SER A 38 -8.13 14.37 1.02
CA SER A 38 -9.48 14.95 1.10
C SER A 38 -10.55 13.99 0.62
N ARG A 39 -11.76 14.13 1.15
CA ARG A 39 -12.92 13.36 0.67
C ARG A 39 -13.29 13.68 -0.76
N GLN A 40 -13.05 14.92 -1.20
CA GLN A 40 -13.31 15.38 -2.56
C GLN A 40 -12.37 14.69 -3.55
N GLU A 41 -11.10 14.54 -3.20
CA GLU A 41 -10.15 13.75 -4.01
C GLU A 41 -10.60 12.30 -4.13
N ILE A 42 -11.02 11.68 -3.03
CA ILE A 42 -11.53 10.30 -3.05
C ILE A 42 -12.81 10.19 -3.88
N ALA A 43 -13.75 11.12 -3.73
CA ALA A 43 -15.01 11.10 -4.48
C ALA A 43 -14.79 11.30 -5.98
N ALA A 44 -13.82 12.14 -6.37
CA ALA A 44 -13.46 12.36 -7.77
C ALA A 44 -12.76 11.14 -8.39
N ASN A 45 -11.94 10.43 -7.61
CA ASN A 45 -11.21 9.25 -8.05
C ASN A 45 -11.17 8.15 -6.96
N PRO A 46 -12.22 7.33 -6.84
CA PRO A 46 -12.33 6.34 -5.76
C PRO A 46 -11.56 5.04 -6.09
N VAL A 47 -10.29 5.18 -6.48
CA VAL A 47 -9.42 4.09 -6.92
C VAL A 47 -8.28 3.91 -5.92
N VAL A 48 -8.06 2.65 -5.55
CA VAL A 48 -6.88 2.15 -4.83
C VAL A 48 -5.89 1.62 -5.86
N ALA A 49 -4.62 1.95 -5.71
CA ALA A 49 -3.55 1.42 -6.54
C ALA A 49 -2.38 0.99 -5.67
N VAL A 50 -1.57 0.05 -6.17
CA VAL A 50 -0.26 -0.24 -5.60
C VAL A 50 0.79 0.26 -6.59
N ILE A 51 1.77 1.02 -6.09
CA ILE A 51 2.81 1.62 -6.92
C ILE A 51 4.21 1.21 -6.46
N GLY A 52 5.13 1.10 -7.41
CA GLY A 52 6.56 0.89 -7.13
C GLY A 52 7.22 2.13 -6.50
N VAL A 53 8.10 1.92 -5.54
CA VAL A 53 8.87 2.99 -4.86
C VAL A 53 10.17 3.32 -5.61
N SER A 54 10.65 2.44 -6.51
CA SER A 54 11.84 2.69 -7.35
C SER A 54 11.51 3.48 -8.63
N GLN A 55 12.54 3.96 -9.33
CA GLN A 55 12.54 5.06 -10.32
C GLN A 55 11.64 4.91 -11.57
N SER A 56 10.87 3.83 -11.68
CA SER A 56 9.72 3.76 -12.58
C SER A 56 8.49 3.49 -11.71
N VAL A 57 7.60 4.48 -11.61
CA VAL A 57 6.29 4.32 -10.94
C VAL A 57 5.46 3.34 -11.77
N GLU A 58 5.72 2.05 -11.55
CA GLU A 58 4.93 0.98 -12.13
C GLU A 58 3.65 0.86 -11.31
N LEU A 59 2.52 0.84 -12.01
CA LEU A 59 1.20 0.65 -11.43
C LEU A 59 0.87 -0.83 -11.50
N PHE A 60 0.62 -1.43 -10.35
CA PHE A 60 0.20 -2.82 -10.26
C PHE A 60 -1.33 -2.91 -10.15
N GLU A 61 -1.89 -3.93 -10.79
CA GLU A 61 -3.33 -4.17 -10.78
C GLU A 61 -3.75 -4.66 -9.40
N VAL A 62 -4.62 -3.90 -8.73
CA VAL A 62 -5.21 -4.30 -7.43
C VAL A 62 -6.43 -5.16 -7.70
N GLU A 63 -6.42 -6.39 -7.19
CA GLU A 63 -7.49 -7.37 -7.36
C GLU A 63 -8.57 -7.22 -6.28
N SER A 64 -8.15 -6.98 -5.04
CA SER A 64 -9.06 -6.89 -3.89
C SER A 64 -8.43 -6.11 -2.73
N PHE A 65 -9.28 -5.57 -1.86
CA PHE A 65 -8.86 -5.00 -0.59
C PHE A 65 -10.00 -4.98 0.43
N GLU A 66 -9.63 -4.71 1.69
CA GLU A 66 -10.54 -4.42 2.78
C GLU A 66 -10.41 -2.95 3.20
N PHE A 67 -11.56 -2.29 3.32
CA PHE A 67 -11.67 -0.94 3.86
C PHE A 67 -12.15 -1.03 5.30
N THR A 68 -11.29 -0.64 6.23
CA THR A 68 -11.60 -0.68 7.66
C THR A 68 -11.67 0.74 8.23
N TYR A 69 -12.67 0.99 9.05
CA TYR A 69 -12.84 2.26 9.75
C TYR A 69 -13.52 2.06 11.10
N MET A 70 -13.41 3.06 11.98
CA MET A 70 -14.15 3.08 13.24
C MET A 70 -15.38 3.98 13.08
N ASN A 71 -16.57 3.47 13.41
CA ASN A 71 -17.82 4.24 13.35
C ASN A 71 -17.92 5.23 14.54
N SER A 72 -19.03 5.97 14.61
CA SER A 72 -19.29 6.92 15.71
C SER A 72 -19.49 6.26 17.07
N ASP A 73 -19.87 4.99 17.07
CA ASP A 73 -20.18 4.21 18.27
C ASP A 73 -18.93 3.52 18.86
N GLY A 74 -17.80 3.61 18.15
CA GLY A 74 -16.52 3.00 18.53
C GLY A 74 -16.28 1.61 17.96
N ASP A 75 -17.19 1.11 17.11
CA ASP A 75 -17.05 -0.19 16.47
C ASP A 75 -16.12 -0.11 15.26
N LEU A 76 -15.30 -1.15 15.09
CA LEU A 76 -14.53 -1.36 13.87
C LEU A 76 -15.40 -2.04 12.81
N ILE A 77 -15.55 -1.35 11.68
CA ILE A 77 -16.31 -1.79 10.52
C ILE A 77 -15.33 -2.08 9.39
N THR A 78 -15.42 -3.27 8.81
CA THR A 78 -14.62 -3.70 7.66
C THR A 78 -15.53 -4.04 6.49
N ILE A 79 -15.22 -3.49 5.31
CA ILE A 79 -15.94 -3.72 4.07
C ILE A 79 -14.94 -4.25 3.04
N ALA A 80 -15.15 -5.46 2.53
CA ALA A 80 -14.30 -6.06 1.50
C ALA A 80 -14.79 -5.74 0.08
N THR A 81 -13.87 -5.71 -0.89
CA THR A 81 -14.19 -5.61 -2.32
C THR A 81 -13.23 -6.42 -3.18
N LYS A 82 -13.72 -6.95 -4.30
CA LYS A 82 -12.94 -7.64 -5.35
C LYS A 82 -12.75 -6.72 -6.57
N SER A 83 -12.28 -5.52 -6.29
CA SER A 83 -12.03 -4.46 -7.27
C SER A 83 -10.99 -3.52 -6.69
N ASN A 84 -10.30 -2.79 -7.56
CA ASN A 84 -9.47 -1.65 -7.16
C ASN A 84 -10.30 -0.39 -6.84
N ARG A 85 -11.64 -0.41 -6.96
CA ARG A 85 -12.51 0.73 -6.67
C ARG A 85 -13.22 0.60 -5.33
N LEU A 86 -13.42 1.71 -4.65
CA LEU A 86 -14.30 1.78 -3.49
C LEU A 86 -15.75 1.54 -3.93
N ASN A 87 -16.46 0.72 -3.17
CA ASN A 87 -17.88 0.43 -3.41
C ASN A 87 -18.80 1.44 -2.70
N ASP A 88 -20.11 1.37 -2.97
CA ASP A 88 -21.09 2.31 -2.43
C ASP A 88 -21.14 2.34 -0.90
N GLY A 89 -20.87 1.20 -0.23
CA GLY A 89 -20.80 1.14 1.23
C GLY A 89 -19.62 1.96 1.77
N MET A 90 -18.45 1.80 1.17
CA MET A 90 -17.24 2.56 1.52
C MET A 90 -17.42 4.06 1.24
N LEU A 91 -17.98 4.40 0.08
CA LEU A 91 -18.26 5.79 -0.29
C LEU A 91 -19.29 6.43 0.65
N SER A 92 -20.27 5.66 1.09
CA SER A 92 -21.27 6.13 2.07
C SER A 92 -20.64 6.38 3.44
N ALA A 93 -19.70 5.52 3.88
CA ALA A 93 -18.95 5.76 5.11
C ALA A 93 -18.12 7.06 5.04
N LEU A 94 -17.51 7.36 3.88
CA LEU A 94 -16.72 8.58 3.67
C LEU A 94 -17.52 9.88 3.73
N LYS A 95 -18.85 9.82 3.53
CA LYS A 95 -19.74 10.98 3.71
C LYS A 95 -19.86 11.41 5.17
N ASN A 96 -19.48 10.56 6.13
CA ASN A 96 -19.46 10.90 7.53
C ASN A 96 -18.33 11.90 7.84
N ALA A 97 -18.68 13.13 8.19
CA ALA A 97 -17.72 14.19 8.53
C ALA A 97 -16.91 13.88 9.81
N SER A 98 -17.47 13.06 10.71
CA SER A 98 -16.79 12.62 11.94
C SER A 98 -15.75 11.54 11.69
N LEU A 99 -15.80 10.84 10.54
CA LEU A 99 -14.80 9.83 10.19
C LEU A 99 -13.47 10.51 9.88
N LYS A 100 -12.44 10.35 10.72
CA LYS A 100 -11.15 11.03 10.52
C LYS A 100 -10.05 10.15 9.95
N LYS A 101 -10.25 8.83 9.92
CA LYS A 101 -9.20 7.87 9.59
C LYS A 101 -9.79 6.58 9.03
N ILE A 102 -9.16 6.05 7.99
CA ILE A 102 -9.48 4.78 7.36
C ILE A 102 -8.20 3.95 7.20
N TYR A 103 -8.39 2.66 6.98
CA TYR A 103 -7.34 1.70 6.69
C TYR A 103 -7.69 0.92 5.43
N LEU A 104 -6.69 0.71 4.58
CA LEU A 104 -6.74 -0.24 3.47
C LEU A 104 -5.88 -1.43 3.87
N GLU A 105 -6.55 -2.56 4.08
CA GLU A 105 -5.97 -3.78 4.61
C GLU A 105 -6.17 -4.92 3.61
N ASN A 106 -5.40 -6.00 3.77
CA ASN A 106 -5.52 -7.20 2.94
C ASN A 106 -5.55 -6.90 1.43
N VAL A 107 -4.77 -5.89 1.01
CA VAL A 107 -4.69 -5.47 -0.39
C VAL A 107 -3.92 -6.53 -1.17
N LEU A 108 -4.56 -7.11 -2.17
CA LEU A 108 -3.95 -8.07 -3.09
C LEU A 108 -3.76 -7.41 -4.45
N PHE A 109 -2.58 -7.56 -5.03
CA PHE A 109 -2.24 -7.01 -6.34
C PHE A 109 -1.46 -8.01 -7.18
N THR A 110 -1.59 -7.93 -8.51
CA THR A 110 -0.85 -8.79 -9.44
C THR A 110 0.48 -8.14 -9.84
N LEU A 111 1.56 -8.89 -9.73
CA LEU A 111 2.89 -8.51 -10.21
C LEU A 111 3.48 -9.68 -11.01
N ASN A 112 3.79 -9.44 -12.29
CA ASN A 112 4.34 -10.47 -13.18
C ASN A 112 3.49 -11.76 -13.24
N GLY A 113 2.15 -11.62 -13.15
CA GLY A 113 1.22 -12.75 -13.15
C GLY A 113 1.06 -13.47 -11.79
N GLU A 114 1.74 -13.00 -10.74
CA GLU A 114 1.61 -13.53 -9.39
C GLU A 114 0.84 -12.56 -8.49
N THR A 115 -0.18 -13.06 -7.79
CA THR A 115 -0.89 -12.28 -6.76
C THR A 115 -0.03 -12.16 -5.51
N ARG A 116 0.16 -10.94 -5.02
CA ARG A 116 0.96 -10.62 -3.84
C ARG A 116 0.19 -9.72 -2.87
N PRO A 117 0.40 -9.87 -1.55
CA PRO A 117 -0.14 -8.96 -0.56
C PRO A 117 0.69 -7.68 -0.49
N ALA A 118 0.03 -6.52 -0.37
CA ALA A 118 0.65 -5.27 0.02
C ALA A 118 0.51 -5.05 1.54
N ALA A 119 1.45 -4.30 2.11
CA ALA A 119 1.34 -3.87 3.50
C ALA A 119 0.16 -2.90 3.66
N SER A 120 -0.58 -3.02 4.76
CA SER A 120 -1.72 -2.14 5.03
C SER A 120 -1.33 -0.66 5.01
N ALA A 121 -2.23 0.19 4.54
CA ALA A 121 -2.06 1.63 4.53
C ALA A 121 -3.13 2.33 5.37
N ARG A 122 -2.75 3.48 5.94
CA ARG A 122 -3.61 4.32 6.76
C ARG A 122 -3.75 5.67 6.09
N PHE A 123 -4.98 6.17 6.01
CA PHE A 123 -5.28 7.51 5.50
C PHE A 123 -6.08 8.32 6.52
N PHE A 124 -5.64 9.54 6.78
CA PHE A 124 -6.34 10.57 7.51
C PHE A 124 -7.18 11.40 6.55
N LEU A 125 -8.45 11.60 6.91
CA LEU A 125 -9.41 12.32 6.09
C LEU A 125 -9.44 13.79 6.50
N LYS A 126 -9.18 14.66 5.54
CA LYS A 126 -9.50 16.09 5.64
C LYS A 126 -10.78 16.40 4.88
N ASP A 127 -11.39 17.51 5.29
CA ASP A 127 -12.56 18.08 4.62
C ASP A 127 -12.15 18.93 3.41
#